data_AF-A0A3M6QUZ1-F1
#
_entry.id   AF-A0A3M6QUZ1-F1
#
_cell.length_a   1.000
_cell.length_b   1.000
_cell.length_c   1.000
_cell.angle_alpha   90.00
_cell.angle_beta   90.00
_cell.angle_gamma   90.00
#
_symmetry.space_group_name_H-M   'P 1'
#
loop_
_entity.id
_entity.type
_entity.pdbx_description
1 polymer ?
#
loop_
_entity_poly.entity_id
_entity_poly.type
_entity_poly.pdbx_seq_one_letter_code
_entity_poly.pdbx_strand_id
1 'polypeptide(L)'
;MFWWGLLAVAVASVASIWLKHRHRYAAADLLDCAKLWFGARGIDPATVAFNVYEDARLARNSEAVVVVGMGRRYDTEETIGFVAEVIPGRGVIEGALLHPATLAMQDKAMAERARLHHLKLMDGLLALQQRD
;
A
#
# COMPACT_ATOMS: atom_id res chain seq x y z
N MET A 1 -21.40 -3.08 -42.01
CA MET A 1 -21.66 -3.48 -40.60
C MET A 1 -20.47 -4.12 -39.88
N PHE A 2 -19.40 -4.56 -40.55
CA PHE A 2 -18.27 -5.26 -39.90
C PHE A 2 -17.20 -4.40 -39.19
N TRP A 3 -17.24 -3.07 -39.36
CA TRP A 3 -16.20 -2.17 -38.81
C TRP A 3 -16.36 -1.88 -37.31
N TRP A 4 -17.57 -1.97 -36.79
CA TRP A 4 -17.86 -1.73 -35.37
C TRP A 4 -17.29 -2.82 -34.44
N GLY A 5 -17.23 -4.07 -34.91
CA GLY A 5 -16.66 -5.19 -34.15
C GLY A 5 -15.14 -5.06 -33.96
N LEU A 6 -14.42 -4.66 -35.01
CA LEU A 6 -12.97 -4.39 -34.94
C LEU A 6 -12.65 -3.22 -34.02
N LEU A 7 -13.47 -2.16 -34.05
CA LEU A 7 -13.31 -1.00 -33.16
C LEU A 7 -13.50 -1.39 -31.69
N ALA A 8 -14.54 -2.18 -31.37
CA ALA A 8 -14.80 -2.63 -30.01
C ALA A 8 -13.68 -3.51 -29.44
N VAL A 9 -13.13 -4.42 -30.26
CA VAL A 9 -11.98 -5.25 -29.87
C VAL A 9 -10.73 -4.39 -29.64
N ALA A 10 -10.48 -3.39 -30.48
CA ALA A 10 -9.34 -2.49 -30.29
C ALA A 10 -9.46 -1.67 -28.99
N VAL A 11 -10.64 -1.12 -28.69
CA VAL A 11 -10.89 -0.36 -27.45
C VAL A 11 -10.75 -1.25 -26.21
N ALA A 12 -11.31 -2.47 -26.23
CA ALA A 12 -11.18 -3.42 -25.13
C ALA A 12 -9.71 -3.86 -24.91
N SER A 13 -8.94 -3.99 -25.99
CA SER A 13 -7.52 -4.34 -25.93
C SER A 13 -6.69 -3.22 -25.33
N VAL A 14 -6.90 -1.98 -25.77
CA VAL A 14 -6.23 -0.80 -25.20
C VAL A 14 -6.61 -0.59 -23.74
N ALA A 15 -7.89 -0.75 -23.38
CA ALA A 15 -8.35 -0.68 -22.00
C ALA A 15 -7.71 -1.77 -21.12
N SER A 16 -7.58 -3.00 -21.62
CA SER A 16 -6.92 -4.09 -20.91
C SER A 16 -5.43 -3.83 -20.68
N ILE A 17 -4.73 -3.30 -21.69
CA ILE A 17 -3.31 -2.90 -21.56
C ILE A 17 -3.17 -1.77 -20.54
N TRP A 18 -4.05 -0.78 -20.57
CA TRP A 18 -4.07 0.31 -19.60
C TRP A 18 -4.36 -0.15 -18.16
N LEU A 19 -5.28 -1.11 -17.97
CA LEU A 19 -5.55 -1.67 -16.65
C LEU A 19 -4.37 -2.50 -16.11
N LYS A 20 -3.67 -3.24 -16.98
CA LYS A 20 -2.51 -4.06 -16.57
C LYS A 20 -1.27 -3.26 -16.16
N HIS A 21 -1.17 -1.98 -16.54
CA HIS A 21 -0.04 -1.11 -16.21
C HIS A 21 -0.27 -0.21 -14.99
N ARG A 22 -1.35 -0.41 -14.22
CA ARG A 22 -1.67 0.45 -13.06
C ARG A 22 -0.76 0.27 -11.86
N HIS A 23 -0.06 -0.86 -11.75
CA HIS A 23 0.87 -1.12 -10.66
C HIS A 23 2.27 -1.32 -11.21
N ARG A 24 3.20 -0.44 -10.82
CA ARG A 24 4.61 -0.52 -11.20
C ARG A 24 5.34 -1.63 -10.45
N TYR A 25 4.84 -2.02 -9.27
CA TYR A 25 5.50 -3.00 -8.43
C TYR A 25 4.55 -4.15 -8.08
N ALA A 26 5.04 -5.38 -8.16
CA ALA A 26 4.30 -6.53 -7.69
C ALA A 26 4.27 -6.54 -6.16
N ALA A 27 3.12 -6.92 -5.59
CA ALA A 27 2.99 -7.02 -4.14
C ALA A 27 4.00 -8.02 -3.54
N ALA A 28 4.33 -9.10 -4.25
CA ALA A 28 5.33 -10.07 -3.81
C ALA A 28 6.72 -9.44 -3.62
N ASP A 29 7.16 -8.60 -4.56
CA ASP A 29 8.47 -7.94 -4.50
C ASP A 29 8.55 -6.97 -3.30
N LEU A 30 7.46 -6.24 -3.04
CA LEU A 30 7.37 -5.33 -1.90
C LEU A 30 7.33 -6.07 -0.58
N LEU A 31 6.62 -7.20 -0.52
CA LEU A 31 6.61 -8.08 0.65
C LEU A 31 8.02 -8.58 0.93
N ASP A 32 8.73 -9.07 -0.08
CA ASP A 32 10.13 -9.52 0.03
C ASP A 32 11.06 -8.42 0.55
N CYS A 33 10.91 -7.20 0.02
CA CYS A 33 11.66 -6.02 0.49
C CYS A 33 11.37 -5.67 1.96
N ALA A 34 10.16 -5.94 2.44
CA ALA A 34 9.70 -5.58 3.79
C ALA A 34 9.83 -6.72 4.83
N LYS A 35 10.14 -7.95 4.42
CA LYS A 35 10.25 -9.13 5.30
C LYS A 35 11.11 -8.90 6.53
N LEU A 36 12.29 -8.31 6.37
CA LEU A 36 13.20 -8.03 7.48
C LEU A 36 12.60 -7.05 8.49
N TRP A 37 11.88 -6.04 8.01
CA TRP A 37 11.22 -5.06 8.87
C TRP A 37 10.05 -5.68 9.64
N PHE A 38 9.24 -6.52 8.99
CA PHE A 38 8.17 -7.27 9.65
C PHE A 38 8.72 -8.18 10.75
N GLY A 39 9.78 -8.95 10.46
CA GLY A 39 10.44 -9.80 11.43
C GLY A 39 10.95 -9.02 12.65
N ALA A 40 11.58 -7.87 12.44
CA ALA A 40 12.06 -7.00 13.51
C ALA A 40 10.93 -6.41 14.38
N ARG A 41 9.69 -6.34 13.85
CA ARG A 41 8.50 -5.88 14.58
C ARG A 41 7.65 -7.04 15.11
N GLY A 42 8.11 -8.28 14.96
CA GLY A 42 7.39 -9.47 15.41
C GLY A 42 6.15 -9.80 14.57
N ILE A 43 6.01 -9.23 13.37
CA ILE A 43 4.92 -9.51 12.44
C ILE A 43 5.31 -10.69 11.56
N ASP A 44 4.41 -11.67 11.42
CA ASP A 44 4.57 -12.79 10.51
C ASP A 44 4.28 -12.37 9.05
N PRO A 45 5.31 -12.30 8.17
CA PRO A 45 5.14 -11.92 6.77
C PRO A 45 4.18 -12.82 6.00
N ALA A 46 3.98 -14.08 6.41
CA ALA A 46 3.05 -15.00 5.75
C ALA A 46 1.58 -14.60 5.95
N THR A 47 1.29 -13.82 6.98
CA THR A 47 -0.06 -13.35 7.33
C THR A 47 -0.35 -11.94 6.85
N VAL A 48 0.66 -11.26 6.29
CA VAL A 48 0.58 -9.85 5.92
C VAL A 48 -0.30 -9.66 4.68
N ALA A 49 -1.30 -8.81 4.82
CA ALA A 49 -2.14 -8.34 3.73
C ALA A 49 -2.12 -6.81 3.70
N PHE A 50 -1.89 -6.22 2.52
CA PHE A 50 -1.69 -4.77 2.39
C PHE A 50 -2.18 -4.23 1.05
N ASN A 51 -2.43 -2.92 1.06
CA ASN A 51 -2.61 -2.11 -0.13
C ASN A 51 -1.33 -1.31 -0.44
N VAL A 52 -1.10 -1.07 -1.73
CA VAL A 52 0.07 -0.34 -2.24
C VAL A 52 -0.39 1.00 -2.83
N TYR A 53 0.29 2.06 -2.43
CA TYR A 53 0.07 3.42 -2.90
C TYR A 53 1.34 3.96 -3.54
N GLU A 54 1.35 3.98 -4.88
CA GLU A 54 2.51 4.38 -5.70
C GLU A 54 2.55 5.88 -6.01
N ASP A 55 1.55 6.64 -5.57
CA ASP A 55 1.51 8.09 -5.76
C ASP A 55 2.60 8.74 -4.87
N ALA A 56 3.67 9.23 -5.50
CA ALA A 56 4.79 9.87 -4.82
C ALA A 56 4.38 11.09 -3.96
N ARG A 57 3.19 11.66 -4.18
CA ARG A 57 2.66 12.73 -3.33
C ARG A 57 2.28 12.25 -1.94
N LEU A 58 1.87 10.98 -1.83
CA LEU A 58 1.44 10.33 -0.59
C LEU A 58 2.61 9.88 0.29
N ALA A 59 3.78 9.63 -0.30
CA ALA A 59 5.00 9.28 0.42
C ALA A 59 5.79 10.53 0.84
N ARG A 60 6.45 10.49 2.00
CA ARG A 60 7.43 11.50 2.42
C ARG A 60 8.67 11.44 1.53
N ASN A 61 9.12 10.23 1.20
CA ASN A 61 10.20 10.02 0.24
C ASN A 61 9.67 9.82 -1.19
N SER A 62 10.15 10.60 -2.15
CA SER A 62 9.72 10.55 -3.55
C SER A 62 10.08 9.26 -4.30
N GLU A 63 11.06 8.50 -3.81
CA GLU A 63 11.44 7.19 -4.35
C GLU A 63 10.63 6.03 -3.72
N ALA A 64 9.88 6.30 -2.65
CA ALA A 64 9.17 5.27 -1.91
C ALA A 64 7.72 5.10 -2.38
N VAL A 65 7.22 3.88 -2.20
CA VAL A 65 5.79 3.57 -2.22
C VAL A 65 5.30 3.41 -0.79
N VAL A 66 4.05 3.82 -0.53
CA VAL A 66 3.44 3.62 0.79
C VAL A 66 2.68 2.30 0.78
N VAL A 67 2.97 1.46 1.76
CA VAL A 67 2.30 0.19 2.00
C VAL A 67 1.53 0.30 3.32
N VAL A 68 0.23 0.03 3.29
CA VAL A 68 -0.62 0.03 4.49
C VAL A 68 -1.33 -1.30 4.58
N GLY A 69 -1.31 -1.94 5.75
CA GLY A 69 -1.85 -3.28 5.88
C GLY A 69 -1.98 -3.77 7.30
N MET A 70 -2.27 -5.05 7.42
CA MET A 70 -2.36 -5.78 8.67
C MET A 70 -1.60 -7.10 8.57
N GLY A 71 -1.08 -7.59 9.69
CA GLY A 71 -0.51 -8.92 9.84
C GLY A 71 -0.71 -9.43 11.26
N ARG A 72 -0.35 -10.68 11.53
CA ARG A 72 -0.40 -11.26 12.87
C ARG A 72 0.97 -11.19 13.54
N ARG A 73 0.97 -11.07 14.86
CA ARG A 73 2.18 -11.24 15.67
C ARG A 73 2.55 -12.73 15.79
N TYR A 74 3.85 -13.05 15.77
CA TYR A 74 4.34 -14.43 15.88
C TYR A 74 3.99 -15.12 17.22
N ASP A 75 3.92 -14.35 18.30
CA ASP A 75 3.80 -14.84 19.68
C ASP A 75 2.35 -14.89 20.17
N THR A 76 1.51 -13.92 19.80
CA THR A 76 0.17 -13.72 20.35
C THR A 76 -0.97 -13.96 19.37
N GLU A 77 -0.67 -14.17 18.08
CA GLU A 77 -1.63 -14.12 16.96
C GLU A 77 -2.42 -12.81 16.84
N GLU A 78 -2.08 -11.79 17.64
CA GLU A 78 -2.74 -10.49 17.63
C GLU A 78 -2.62 -9.85 16.24
N THR A 79 -3.72 -9.28 15.75
CA THR A 79 -3.71 -8.54 14.50
C THR A 79 -3.13 -7.15 14.73
N ILE A 80 -2.08 -6.83 13.97
CA ILE A 80 -1.34 -5.56 14.05
C ILE A 80 -1.50 -4.83 12.73
N GLY A 81 -1.96 -3.58 12.79
CA GLY A 81 -1.96 -2.68 11.65
C GLY A 81 -0.57 -2.07 11.46
N PHE A 82 -0.22 -1.74 10.22
CA PHE A 82 1.03 -1.06 9.91
C PHE A 82 0.88 -0.13 8.72
N VAL A 83 1.78 0.86 8.68
CA VAL A 83 2.07 1.69 7.51
C VAL A 83 3.58 1.77 7.34
N ALA A 84 4.07 1.62 6.12
CA ALA A 84 5.48 1.66 5.81
C ALA A 84 5.74 2.35 4.47
N GLU A 85 6.81 3.12 4.39
CA GLU A 85 7.39 3.59 3.15
C GLU A 85 8.49 2.61 2.72
N VAL A 86 8.32 2.04 1.53
CA VAL A 86 9.20 1.03 0.97
C VAL A 86 9.83 1.58 -0.29
N ILE A 87 11.16 1.55 -0.36
CA ILE A 87 11.86 1.75 -1.64
C ILE A 87 12.14 0.37 -2.23
N PRO A 88 11.57 0.04 -3.40
CA PRO A 88 11.82 -1.24 -4.07
C PRO A 88 13.32 -1.49 -4.26
N GLY A 89 13.78 -2.68 -3.87
CA GLY A 89 15.21 -3.06 -3.91
C GLY A 89 16.07 -2.49 -2.77
N ARG A 90 15.53 -1.61 -1.90
CA ARG A 90 16.23 -1.13 -0.68
C ARG A 90 15.55 -1.54 0.62
N GLY A 91 14.23 -1.77 0.60
CA GLY A 91 13.46 -2.18 1.77
C GLY A 91 12.66 -1.03 2.40
N VAL A 92 12.21 -1.26 3.64
CA VAL A 92 11.46 -0.26 4.42
C VAL A 92 12.40 0.84 4.91
N ILE A 93 12.13 2.08 4.53
CA ILE A 93 12.89 3.25 4.98
C ILE A 93 12.28 3.90 6.22
N GLU A 94 10.96 3.84 6.34
CA GLU A 94 10.21 4.36 7.49
C GLU A 94 8.96 3.50 7.67
N GLY A 95 8.58 3.21 8.91
CA GLY A 95 7.36 2.47 9.16
C GLY A 95 6.92 2.51 10.61
N ALA A 96 5.60 2.46 10.79
CA ALA A 96 4.93 2.54 12.08
C ALA A 96 3.89 1.43 12.22
N LEU A 97 3.66 1.03 13.48
CA LEU A 97 2.54 0.17 13.83
C LEU A 97 1.32 1.04 14.13
N LEU A 98 0.17 0.61 13.67
CA LEU A 98 -1.11 1.29 13.85
C LEU A 98 -1.89 0.59 14.97
N HIS A 99 -2.31 1.38 15.96
CA HIS A 99 -3.11 0.95 17.09
C HIS A 99 -4.33 1.88 17.22
N PRO A 100 -5.56 1.35 17.13
CA PRO A 100 -5.90 -0.05 16.87
C PRO A 100 -5.55 -0.47 15.43
N ALA A 101 -5.40 -1.79 15.20
CA ALA A 101 -5.09 -2.34 13.87
C ALA A 101 -6.12 -1.95 12.80
N THR A 102 -7.36 -1.68 13.20
CA THR A 102 -8.45 -1.21 12.34
C THR A 102 -8.18 0.12 11.67
N LEU A 103 -7.23 0.93 12.15
CA LEU A 103 -6.80 2.15 11.45
C LEU A 103 -6.25 1.86 10.06
N ALA A 104 -5.63 0.69 9.85
CA ALA A 104 -5.17 0.25 8.53
C ALA A 104 -6.35 0.08 7.53
N MET A 105 -7.57 -0.17 8.01
CA MET A 105 -8.76 -0.29 7.16
C MET A 105 -9.27 1.06 6.63
N GLN A 106 -8.77 2.17 7.20
CA GLN A 106 -9.10 3.53 6.77
C GLN A 106 -8.15 4.03 5.67
N ASP A 107 -7.22 3.19 5.22
CA ASP A 107 -6.16 3.53 4.27
C ASP A 107 -6.67 4.17 2.97
N LYS A 108 -7.75 3.66 2.37
CA LYS A 108 -8.32 4.21 1.13
C LYS A 108 -8.88 5.62 1.34
N ALA A 109 -9.71 5.80 2.37
CA ALA A 109 -10.29 7.10 2.69
C ALA A 109 -9.18 8.11 3.05
N MET A 110 -8.15 7.67 3.77
CA MET A 110 -7.02 8.51 4.12
C MET A 110 -6.12 8.84 2.92
N ALA A 111 -5.91 7.91 2.01
CA ALA A 111 -5.17 8.15 0.77
C ALA A 111 -5.90 9.17 -0.11
N GLU A 112 -7.23 9.08 -0.24
CA GLU A 112 -8.02 10.08 -0.96
C GLU A 112 -7.93 11.46 -0.31
N ARG A 113 -8.12 11.54 1.01
CA ARG A 113 -7.96 12.79 1.76
C ARG A 113 -6.55 13.36 1.59
N ALA A 114 -5.52 12.52 1.70
CA ALA A 114 -4.13 12.93 1.57
C ALA A 114 -3.83 13.48 0.16
N ARG A 115 -4.39 12.88 -0.90
CA ARG A 115 -4.28 13.43 -2.26
C ARG A 115 -4.91 14.81 -2.39
N LEU A 116 -6.11 14.99 -1.83
CA LEU A 116 -6.85 16.25 -1.91
C LEU A 116 -6.16 17.40 -1.15
N HIS A 117 -5.54 17.08 -0.01
CA HIS A 117 -4.96 18.07 0.89
C HIS A 117 -3.43 18.14 0.82
N HIS A 118 -2.80 17.45 -0.13
CA HIS A 118 -1.34 17.37 -0.26
C HIS A 118 -0.63 16.89 1.02
N LEU A 119 -1.27 15.95 1.74
CA LEU A 119 -0.72 15.35 2.96
C LEU A 119 0.00 14.03 2.64
N LYS A 120 0.78 13.56 3.61
CA LYS A 120 1.41 12.23 3.54
C LYS A 120 0.49 11.20 4.19
N LEU A 121 0.38 10.03 3.57
CA LEU A 121 -0.58 9.01 4.00
C LEU A 121 -0.25 8.50 5.40
N MET A 122 1.03 8.22 5.67
CA MET A 122 1.49 7.80 6.99
C MET A 122 1.16 8.83 8.07
N ASP A 123 1.38 10.12 7.80
CA ASP A 123 1.08 11.19 8.75
C ASP A 123 -0.42 11.25 9.07
N GLY A 124 -1.26 11.12 8.04
CA GLY A 124 -2.71 11.10 8.20
C GLY A 124 -3.18 9.96 9.10
N LEU A 125 -2.66 8.75 8.89
CA LEU A 125 -3.01 7.58 9.71
C LEU A 125 -2.52 7.71 11.15
N LEU A 126 -1.29 8.21 11.35
CA LEU A 126 -0.74 8.42 12.70
C LEU A 126 -1.45 9.55 13.44
N ALA A 127 -1.92 10.59 12.73
CA ALA A 127 -2.70 11.65 13.32
C ALA A 127 -4.10 11.19 13.77
N LEU A 128 -4.69 10.18 13.11
CA LEU A 128 -5.94 9.56 13.58
C LEU A 128 -5.70 8.81 14.89
N GLN A 129 -4.62 8.02 14.95
CA GLN A 129 -4.24 7.30 16.16
C GLN A 129 -4.03 8.19 17.39
N GLN A 130 -3.52 9.42 17.20
CA GLN A 130 -3.29 10.35 18.31
C GLN A 130 -4.57 11.01 18.85
N ARG A 131 -5.70 10.85 18.15
CA ARG A 131 -6.99 11.47 18.52
C ARG A 131 -7.91 10.52 19.30
N ASP A 132 -7.61 9.23 19.24
CA ASP A 132 -8.32 8.16 19.96
C ASP A 132 -7.61 7.86 21.30
#